data_AF-K1U5W5-F1
#
_entry.id   AF-K1U5W5-F1
#
_cell.length_a   1.000
_cell.length_b   1.000
_cell.length_c   1.000
_cell.angle_alpha   90.00
_cell.angle_beta   90.00
_cell.angle_gamma   90.00
#
_symmetry.space_group_name_H-M   'P 1'
#
loop_
_entity.id
_entity.type
_entity.pdbx_description
1 polymer ?
#
loop_
_entity_poly.entity_id
_entity_poly.type
_entity_poly.pdbx_seq_one_letter_code
_entity_poly.pdbx_strand_id
1 'polypeptide(L)' 'MQKKVPYVAQLGNMDCSIACMTMLFRYYGLDVDIVDVGQVVHIGRDGVNLTQLKQATQQFGFKC' A
#
# COMPACT_ATOMS: atom_id res chain seq x y z
N MET A 1 -10.19 -11.92 -19.72
CA MET A 1 -10.76 -11.48 -18.43
C MET A 1 -9.96 -10.28 -17.95
N GLN A 2 -10.58 -9.16 -17.58
CA GLN A 2 -9.85 -8.05 -16.95
C GLN A 2 -9.46 -8.46 -15.53
N LYS A 3 -8.19 -8.24 -15.16
CA LYS A 3 -7.72 -8.46 -13.79
C LYS A 3 -8.47 -7.47 -12.88
N LYS A 4 -9.07 -7.94 -11.79
CA LYS A 4 -9.75 -7.09 -10.82
C LYS A 4 -8.78 -6.74 -9.68
N VAL A 5 -8.85 -5.49 -9.22
CA VAL A 5 -8.15 -5.09 -8.00
C VAL A 5 -8.86 -5.74 -6.81
N PRO A 6 -8.17 -6.53 -5.97
CA PRO A 6 -8.78 -7.12 -4.79
C PRO A 6 -9.09 -6.01 -3.79
N TYR A 7 -10.26 -6.04 -3.17
CA TYR A 7 -10.61 -5.09 -2.12
C TYR A 7 -9.89 -5.46 -0.83
N VAL A 8 -9.28 -4.46 -0.18
CA VAL A 8 -8.67 -4.57 1.14
C VAL A 8 -9.21 -3.44 2.00
N ALA A 9 -9.85 -3.76 3.12
CA ALA A 9 -10.37 -2.77 4.05
C ALA A 9 -9.23 -2.16 4.90
N GLN A 10 -9.27 -0.86 5.13
CA GLN A 10 -8.36 -0.19 6.07
C GLN A 10 -8.66 -0.63 7.51
N LEU A 11 -7.61 -0.84 8.33
CA LEU A 11 -7.76 -1.27 9.73
C LEU A 11 -8.03 -0.08 10.66
N GLY A 12 -7.31 1.02 10.46
CA GLY A 12 -7.50 2.29 11.15
C GLY A 12 -8.02 3.41 10.25
N ASN A 13 -8.48 4.49 10.88
CA ASN A 13 -8.99 5.68 10.18
C ASN A 13 -7.93 6.36 9.28
N MET A 14 -6.65 6.14 9.55
CA MET A 14 -5.54 6.75 8.80
C MET A 14 -4.89 5.77 7.81
N ASP A 15 -5.32 4.51 7.75
CA ASP A 15 -4.62 3.44 6.98
C ASP A 15 -5.09 3.34 5.52
N CYS A 16 -5.74 4.39 5.00
CA CYS A 16 -6.28 4.38 3.63
C CYS A 16 -5.17 4.19 2.59
N SER A 17 -3.98 4.74 2.83
CA SER A 17 -2.80 4.58 1.97
C SER A 17 -2.26 3.15 2.00
N ILE A 18 -2.14 2.55 3.19
CA ILE A 18 -1.70 1.16 3.40
C ILE A 18 -2.65 0.21 2.66
N ALA A 19 -3.96 0.40 2.82
CA ALA A 19 -4.96 -0.39 2.13
C ALA A 19 -4.84 -0.25 0.61
N CYS A 20 -4.77 0.98 0.08
CA CYS A 20 -4.59 1.24 -1.36
C CYS A 20 -3.32 0.58 -1.92
N MET A 21 -2.20 0.69 -1.21
CA MET A 21 -0.94 0.06 -1.63
C MET A 21 -1.04 -1.46 -1.63
N THR A 22 -1.62 -2.05 -0.59
CA THR A 22 -1.84 -3.51 -0.51
C THR A 22 -2.70 -4.00 -1.69
N MET A 23 -3.76 -3.27 -2.03
CA MET A 23 -4.61 -3.58 -3.19
C MET A 23 -3.81 -3.54 -4.50
N LEU A 24 -2.97 -2.51 -4.70
CA LEU A 24 -2.13 -2.38 -5.90
C LEU A 24 -1.07 -3.48 -5.97
N PHE A 25 -0.40 -3.78 -4.86
CA PHE A 25 0.61 -4.84 -4.79
C PHE A 25 0.03 -6.19 -5.19
N ARG A 26 -1.11 -6.58 -4.59
CA ARG A 26 -1.82 -7.81 -4.93
C ARG A 26 -2.33 -7.81 -6.38
N TYR A 27 -2.79 -6.65 -6.87
CA TYR A 27 -3.16 -6.50 -8.28
C TYR A 27 -1.98 -6.76 -9.23
N TYR A 28 -0.77 -6.35 -8.89
CA TYR A 28 0.43 -6.62 -9.70
C TYR A 28 1.09 -7.98 -9.44
N GLY A 29 0.51 -8.79 -8.55
CA GLY A 29 0.96 -10.17 -8.29
C GLY A 29 1.93 -10.32 -7.12
N LEU A 30 2.10 -9.28 -6.31
CA LEU A 30 2.84 -9.35 -5.06
C LEU A 30 1.89 -9.77 -3.93
N ASP A 31 2.16 -10.92 -3.32
CA ASP A 31 1.39 -11.43 -2.17
C ASP A 31 1.95 -10.87 -0.87
N VAL A 32 1.27 -9.88 -0.31
CA VAL A 32 1.66 -9.14 0.90
C VAL A 32 0.47 -8.98 1.83
N ASP A 33 0.75 -8.99 3.13
CA ASP A 33 -0.23 -8.67 4.17
C ASP A 33 -0.30 -7.15 4.41
N ILE A 34 -1.48 -6.66 4.79
CA ILE A 34 -1.69 -5.25 5.08
C ILE A 34 -0.83 -4.77 6.26
N VAL A 35 -0.54 -5.66 7.23
CA VAL A 35 0.31 -5.36 8.38
C VAL A 35 1.76 -5.14 7.94
N ASP A 36 2.28 -5.98 7.03
CA ASP A 36 3.64 -5.84 6.49
C ASP A 36 3.79 -4.54 5.71
N VAL A 37 2.78 -4.19 4.90
CA VAL A 37 2.74 -2.91 4.18
C VAL A 37 2.70 -1.74 5.16
N GLY A 38 1.93 -1.84 6.24
CA GLY A 38 1.86 -0.81 7.29
C GLY A 38 3.18 -0.59 8.04
N GLN A 39 4.01 -1.61 8.18
CA GLN A 39 5.34 -1.46 8.79
C GLN A 39 6.29 -0.63 7.91
N VAL A 40 6.14 -0.68 6.59
CA VAL A 40 6.96 0.08 5.64
C VAL A 40 6.41 1.47 5.40
N VAL A 41 5.08 1.57 5.27
CA VAL A 41 4.35 2.83 5.06
C VAL A 41 4.14 3.50 6.42
N HIS A 42 5.16 4.18 6.92
CA HIS A 42 5.06 4.93 8.17
C HIS A 42 4.08 6.10 8.03
N ILE A 43 2.90 5.97 8.64
CA ILE A 43 1.88 7.02 8.67
C ILE A 43 2.13 7.94 9.87
N GLY A 44 2.40 9.22 9.58
CA GLY A 44 2.49 10.25 10.61
C GLY A 44 1.11 10.78 11.01
N ARG A 45 1.06 11.66 12.01
CA ARG A 45 -0.18 12.31 12.47
C ARG A 45 -0.92 13.06 11.35
N ASP A 46 -0.17 13.59 10.39
CA ASP A 46 -0.68 14.34 9.24
C ASP A 46 -0.92 13.44 8.01
N GLY A 47 -0.88 12.12 8.18
CA GLY A 47 -1.00 11.15 7.10
C GLY A 47 0.34 10.86 6.41
N VAL A 48 0.30 10.74 5.09
CA VAL A 48 1.45 10.38 4.24
C VAL A 48 1.45 11.23 2.98
N ASN A 49 2.64 11.62 2.51
CA ASN A 49 2.78 12.35 1.25
C ASN A 49 3.23 11.43 0.10
N LEU A 50 3.13 11.94 -1.14
CA LEU A 50 3.45 11.17 -2.34
C LEU A 50 4.92 10.73 -2.41
N THR A 51 5.86 11.52 -1.87
CA THR A 51 7.28 11.16 -1.85
C THR A 51 7.52 9.93 -0.98
N GLN A 52 6.89 9.88 0.20
CA GLN A 52 6.95 8.73 1.10
C GLN A 52 6.31 7.49 0.48
N LEU A 53 5.16 7.63 -0.18
CA LEU A 53 4.50 6.51 -0.88
C LEU A 53 5.38 5.97 -2.02
N LYS A 54 5.98 6.85 -2.82
CA LYS A 54 6.95 6.47 -3.86
C LYS A 54 8.11 5.67 -3.27
N GLN A 55 8.73 6.18 -2.21
CA GLN A 55 9.83 5.48 -1.52
C GLN A 55 9.39 4.12 -0.99
N ALA A 56 8.21 4.02 -0.38
CA ALA A 56 7.66 2.75 0.10
C ALA A 56 7.44 1.77 -1.07
N THR A 57 6.82 2.19 -2.17
CA THR A 57 6.62 1.31 -3.34
C THR A 57 7.93 0.79 -3.94
N GLN A 58 9.00 1.59 -3.91
CA GLN A 58 10.32 1.18 -4.38
C GLN A 58 10.93 0.07 -3.49
N GLN A 59 10.65 0.08 -2.18
CA GLN A 59 11.07 -1.01 -1.27
C GLN A 59 10.38 -2.35 -1.61
N PHE A 60 9.19 -2.31 -2.22
CA PHE A 60 8.49 -3.47 -2.75
C PHE A 60 8.87 -3.82 -4.20
N GLY A 61 9.90 -3.16 -4.77
CA GLY A 61 10.45 -3.47 -6.10
C GLY A 61 9.72 -2.80 -7.27
N PHE A 62 8.82 -1.85 -7.01
CA PHE A 62 8.13 -1.10 -8.07
C PHE A 62 9.02 0.02 -8.64
N LYS A 63 8.86 0.30 -9.94
CA LYS A 63 9.56 1.38 -10.65
C LYS A 63 8.58 2.52 -10.93
N CYS A 64 8.87 3.69 -10.35
CA CYS A 64 8.06 4.91 -10.44
C CYS A 64 8.90 6.15 -10.10
#